data_AF-A0A2N1GBF0-F1
#
_entry.id   AF-A0A2N1GBF0-F1
#
_cell.length_a   1.000
_cell.length_b   1.000
_cell.length_c   1.000
_cell.angle_alpha   90.00
_cell.angle_beta   90.00
_cell.angle_gamma   90.00
#
_symmetry.space_group_name_H-M   'P 1'
#
loop_
_entity.id
_entity.type
_entity.pdbx_description
1 polymer ?
#
loop_
_entity_poly.entity_id
_entity_poly.type
_entity_poly.pdbx_seq_one_letter_code
_entity_poly.pdbx_strand_id
1 'polypeptide(L)'
;MINNGLEKRILERTNHLTKQNKQLEEFAYVVSHNFRAPVSNLHSLLYLCKEGENMQLKELLLERCEITVTNLDTIVNDLLSGVSIKNNSKKEKQNLVFNTCFLNAVESFQGTSLNLGL
;
A
#
# COMPACT_ATOMS: atom_id res chain seq x y z
N MET A 1 -22.52 -3.74 -43.45
CA MET A 1 -22.68 -4.57 -42.23
C MET A 1 -21.37 -4.98 -41.55
N ILE A 2 -20.20 -4.89 -42.21
CA ILE A 2 -18.90 -5.27 -41.62
C ILE A 2 -18.37 -4.20 -40.62
N ASN A 3 -18.79 -2.94 -40.74
CA ASN A 3 -18.26 -1.83 -39.95
C ASN A 3 -18.71 -1.83 -38.46
N ASN A 4 -19.92 -2.27 -38.17
CA ASN A 4 -20.48 -2.19 -36.81
C ASN A 4 -19.71 -3.03 -35.78
N GLY A 5 -19.11 -4.15 -36.18
CA GLY A 5 -18.31 -4.99 -35.28
C GLY A 5 -16.95 -4.37 -34.95
N LEU A 6 -16.34 -3.70 -35.94
CA LEU A 6 -15.08 -2.97 -35.76
C LEU A 6 -15.29 -1.74 -34.88
N GLU A 7 -16.32 -0.94 -35.17
CA GLU A 7 -16.67 0.24 -34.38
C GLU A 7 -16.97 -0.13 -32.92
N LYS A 8 -17.71 -1.22 -32.68
CA LYS A 8 -17.97 -1.71 -31.32
C LYS A 8 -16.68 -2.09 -30.59
N ARG A 9 -15.77 -2.82 -31.25
CA ARG A 9 -14.50 -3.23 -30.65
C ARG A 9 -13.55 -2.05 -30.41
N ILE A 10 -13.57 -1.04 -31.28
CA ILE A 10 -12.85 0.23 -31.06
C ILE A 10 -13.43 0.93 -29.82
N LEU A 11 -14.74 1.08 -29.72
CA LEU A 11 -15.40 1.72 -28.58
C LEU A 11 -15.10 0.99 -27.26
N GLU A 12 -15.18 -0.34 -27.24
CA GLU A 12 -14.83 -1.17 -26.07
C GLU A 12 -13.38 -0.96 -25.62
N ARG A 13 -12.43 -0.96 -26.57
CA ARG A 13 -11.01 -0.73 -26.27
C ARG A 13 -10.73 0.68 -25.81
N THR A 14 -11.34 1.68 -26.45
CA THR A 14 -11.22 3.09 -26.04
C THR A 14 -11.73 3.26 -24.62
N ASN A 15 -12.93 2.77 -24.31
CA ASN A 15 -13.47 2.85 -22.95
C ASN A 15 -12.57 2.14 -21.92
N HIS A 16 -12.01 0.97 -22.27
CA HIS A 16 -11.07 0.27 -21.42
C HIS A 16 -9.80 1.08 -21.16
N LEU A 17 -9.17 1.63 -22.21
CA LEU A 17 -7.97 2.45 -22.10
C LEU A 17 -8.24 3.76 -21.33
N THR A 18 -9.36 4.43 -21.58
CA THR A 18 -9.77 5.64 -20.84
C THR A 18 -9.92 5.33 -19.35
N LYS A 19 -10.54 4.20 -19.01
CA LYS A 19 -10.68 3.78 -17.61
C LYS A 19 -9.30 3.48 -16.98
N GLN A 20 -8.40 2.82 -17.70
CA GLN A 20 -7.04 2.54 -17.21
C GLN A 20 -6.24 3.83 -17.02
N ASN A 21 -6.32 4.79 -17.95
CA ASN A 21 -5.66 6.08 -17.82
C ASN A 21 -6.16 6.85 -16.59
N LYS A 22 -7.47 6.96 -16.41
CA LYS A 22 -8.04 7.62 -15.22
C LYS A 22 -7.57 6.96 -13.92
N GLN A 23 -7.52 5.64 -13.88
CA GLN A 23 -7.03 4.91 -12.72
C GLN A 23 -5.54 5.13 -12.46
N LEU A 24 -4.73 5.32 -13.51
CA LEU A 24 -3.31 5.63 -13.38
C LEU A 24 -3.11 7.05 -12.84
N GLU A 25 -3.91 8.01 -13.30
CA GLU A 25 -3.91 9.39 -12.79
C GLU A 25 -4.28 9.44 -11.30
N GLU A 26 -5.36 8.75 -10.90
CA GLU A 26 -5.77 8.64 -9.50
C GLU A 26 -4.68 8.00 -8.64
N PHE A 27 -4.02 6.95 -9.13
CA PHE A 27 -2.91 6.31 -8.43
C PHE A 27 -1.73 7.28 -8.28
N ALA A 28 -1.32 7.97 -9.34
CA ALA A 28 -0.24 8.95 -9.30
C ALA A 28 -0.52 10.10 -8.32
N TYR A 29 -1.78 10.53 -8.24
CA TYR A 29 -2.23 11.53 -7.26
C TYR A 29 -2.06 11.03 -5.82
N VAL A 30 -2.54 9.81 -5.52
CA VAL A 30 -2.43 9.21 -4.18
C VAL A 30 -0.96 9.02 -3.77
N VAL A 31 -0.12 8.51 -4.66
CA VAL A 31 1.33 8.37 -4.41
C VAL A 31 1.95 9.72 -4.07
N SER A 32 1.70 10.74 -4.89
CA SER A 32 2.24 12.08 -4.69
C SER A 32 1.82 12.68 -3.35
N HIS A 33 0.53 12.55 -3.00
CA HIS A 33 0.00 13.04 -1.73
C HIS A 33 0.63 12.33 -0.53
N ASN A 34 0.69 11.00 -0.57
CA ASN A 34 1.19 10.19 0.55
C ASN A 34 2.70 10.39 0.77
N PHE A 35 3.46 10.76 -0.25
CA PHE A 35 4.89 11.03 -0.14
C PHE A 35 5.17 12.46 0.32
N ARG A 36 4.37 13.42 -0.12
CA ARG A 36 4.62 14.85 0.14
C ARG A 36 4.67 15.17 1.65
N ALA A 37 3.74 14.61 2.43
CA ALA A 37 3.66 14.86 3.86
C ALA A 37 4.92 14.38 4.64
N PRO A 38 5.33 13.10 4.56
CA PRO A 38 6.52 12.63 5.28
C PRO A 38 7.82 13.28 4.77
N VAL A 39 7.94 13.56 3.46
CA VAL A 39 9.11 14.28 2.92
C VAL A 39 9.21 15.70 3.49
N SER A 40 8.09 16.43 3.57
CA SER A 40 8.06 17.76 4.18
C SER A 40 8.41 17.72 5.67
N ASN A 41 7.98 16.67 6.37
CA ASN A 41 8.30 16.47 7.78
C ASN A 41 9.81 16.22 7.98
N LEU A 42 10.41 15.32 7.20
CA LEU A 42 11.86 15.07 7.20
C LEU A 42 12.65 16.35 6.92
N HIS A 43 12.21 17.16 5.95
CA HIS A 43 12.87 18.43 5.65
C HIS A 43 12.84 19.38 6.86
N SER A 44 11.71 19.46 7.54
CA SER A 44 11.53 20.32 8.72
C SER A 44 12.36 19.84 9.90
N LEU A 45 12.36 18.53 10.17
CA LEU A 45 13.17 17.92 11.23
C LEU A 45 14.67 18.11 10.97
N LEU A 46 15.11 17.91 9.73
CA LEU A 46 16.49 18.14 9.33
C LEU A 46 16.90 19.61 9.47
N TYR A 47 16.01 20.54 9.10
CA TYR A 47 16.23 21.98 9.30
C TYR A 47 16.42 22.30 10.79
N LEU A 48 15.49 21.85 11.65
CA LEU A 48 15.59 22.06 13.10
C LEU A 48 16.85 21.41 13.70
N CYS A 49 17.26 20.26 13.18
CA CYS A 49 18.46 19.56 13.64
C CYS A 49 19.74 20.32 13.27
N LYS A 50 19.75 21.06 12.14
CA LYS A 50 20.87 21.91 11.72
C LYS A 50 20.96 23.19 12.54
N GLU A 51 19.82 23.81 12.84
CA GLU A 51 19.75 25.07 13.61
C GLU A 51 19.95 24.86 15.12
N GLY A 52 19.67 23.66 15.63
CA GLY A 52 19.83 23.36 17.06
C GLY A 52 21.29 23.34 17.50
N GLU A 53 21.56 23.85 18.71
CA GLU A 53 22.88 23.73 19.35
C GLU A 53 22.92 22.62 20.42
N ASN A 54 21.75 22.27 20.97
CA ASN A 54 21.63 21.27 22.03
C ASN A 54 21.69 19.83 21.48
N MET A 55 22.62 19.01 22.01
CA MET A 55 22.82 17.61 21.63
C MET A 55 21.59 16.71 21.88
N GLN A 56 20.94 16.85 23.05
CA GLN A 56 19.77 16.06 23.43
C GLN A 56 18.58 16.34 22.51
N LEU A 57 18.40 17.61 22.10
CA LEU A 57 17.39 17.99 21.11
C LEU A 57 17.70 17.38 19.74
N LYS A 58 18.98 17.34 19.32
CA LYS A 58 19.37 16.69 18.06
C LYS A 58 19.10 15.20 18.07
N GLU A 59 19.43 14.50 19.16
CA GLU A 59 19.12 13.07 19.32
C GLU A 59 17.62 12.81 19.21
N LEU A 60 16.79 13.61 19.88
CA LEU A 60 15.33 13.52 19.77
C LEU A 60 14.83 13.77 18.33
N LEU A 61 15.37 14.78 17.64
CA LEU A 61 14.99 15.08 16.25
C LEU A 61 15.41 13.97 15.29
N LEU A 62 16.57 13.33 15.52
CA LEU A 62 17.02 12.17 14.75
C LEU A 62 16.12 10.95 14.97
N GLU A 63 15.72 10.67 16.21
CA GLU A 63 14.73 9.62 16.51
C GLU A 63 13.40 9.87 15.74
N ARG A 64 12.96 11.13 15.67
CA ARG A 64 11.76 11.50 14.90
C ARG A 64 11.95 11.36 13.39
N CYS A 65 13.16 11.59 12.88
CA CYS A 65 13.51 11.30 11.49
C CYS A 65 13.40 9.79 11.21
N GLU A 66 13.95 8.94 12.07
CA GLU A 66 13.87 7.48 11.92
C GLU A 66 12.42 7.00 11.86
N ILE A 67 11.56 7.47 12.79
CA ILE A 67 10.12 7.17 12.78
C ILE A 67 9.47 7.61 11.45
N THR A 68 9.82 8.81 10.95
CA THR A 68 9.26 9.31 9.71
C THR A 68 9.71 8.50 8.49
N VAL A 69 10.95 8.00 8.49
CA VAL A 69 11.47 7.08 7.45
C VAL A 69 10.73 5.75 7.51
N THR A 70 10.55 5.15 8.70
CA THR A 70 9.78 3.91 8.85
C THR A 70 8.34 4.04 8.34
N ASN A 71 7.68 5.17 8.63
CA ASN A 71 6.34 5.43 8.11
C ASN A 71 6.32 5.55 6.58
N LEU A 72 7.37 6.14 5.99
CA LEU A 72 7.51 6.23 4.55
C LEU A 72 7.67 4.85 3.92
N ASP A 73 8.46 3.96 4.52
CA ASP A 73 8.59 2.56 4.09
C ASP A 73 7.25 1.81 4.16
N THR A 74 6.44 2.03 5.20
CA THR A 74 5.08 1.46 5.28
C THR A 74 4.22 1.96 4.12
N ILE A 75 4.22 3.26 3.84
CA ILE A 75 3.45 3.84 2.74
C ILE A 75 3.89 3.24 1.39
N VAL A 76 5.20 3.08 1.16
CA VAL A 76 5.74 2.46 -0.06
C VAL A 76 5.22 1.02 -0.19
N ASN A 77 5.32 0.23 0.88
CA ASN A 77 4.86 -1.17 0.89
C ASN A 77 3.34 -1.28 0.65
N ASP A 78 2.54 -0.40 1.25
CA ASP A 78 1.10 -0.36 1.05
C ASP A 78 0.74 -0.06 -0.42
N LEU A 79 1.42 0.90 -1.03
CA LEU A 79 1.22 1.24 -2.45
C LEU A 79 1.61 0.08 -3.38
N LEU A 80 2.76 -0.57 -3.12
CA LEU A 80 3.22 -1.75 -3.87
C LEU A 80 2.25 -2.93 -3.73
N SER A 81 1.68 -3.13 -2.54
CA SER A 81 0.67 -4.15 -2.29
C SER A 81 -0.62 -3.87 -3.09
N GLY A 82 -1.04 -2.60 -3.13
CA GLY A 82 -2.20 -2.16 -3.91
C GLY A 82 -2.04 -2.39 -5.42
N VAL A 83 -0.85 -2.12 -5.97
CA VAL A 83 -0.53 -2.41 -7.37
C VAL A 83 -0.53 -3.92 -7.65
N SER A 84 0.04 -4.72 -6.74
CA SER A 84 0.12 -6.17 -6.86
C SER A 84 -1.25 -6.85 -6.84
N ILE A 85 -2.16 -6.39 -5.98
CA ILE A 85 -3.56 -6.86 -5.93
C ILE A 85 -4.26 -6.57 -7.26
N LYS A 86 -3.97 -5.42 -7.89
CA LYS A 86 -4.57 -5.00 -9.16
C LYS A 86 -4.08 -5.84 -10.35
N ASN A 87 -2.82 -6.28 -10.32
CA ASN A 87 -2.23 -7.13 -11.36
C ASN A 87 -2.61 -8.62 -11.22
N ASN A 88 -2.90 -9.11 -10.01
CA ASN A 88 -3.31 -10.50 -9.74
C ASN A 88 -4.83 -10.70 -9.78
N SER A 89 -5.50 -10.23 -10.84
CA SER A 89 -6.95 -10.39 -11.04
C SER A 89 -7.40 -11.81 -11.45
N LYS A 90 -6.52 -12.82 -11.32
CA LYS A 90 -6.85 -14.26 -11.43
C LYS A 90 -6.30 -15.01 -10.21
N LYS A 91 -6.81 -14.72 -9.01
CA LYS A 91 -6.73 -15.72 -7.94
C LYS A 91 -7.69 -16.85 -8.31
N GLU A 92 -7.17 -18.05 -8.51
CA GLU A 92 -8.01 -19.24 -8.69
C GLU A 92 -8.94 -19.38 -7.48
N LYS A 93 -10.23 -19.55 -7.75
CA LYS A 93 -11.20 -19.83 -6.69
C LYS A 93 -10.89 -21.21 -6.15
N GLN A 94 -10.37 -21.26 -4.93
CA GLN A 94 -10.21 -22.52 -4.21
C GLN A 94 -11.47 -22.83 -3.41
N ASN A 95 -11.81 -24.11 -3.32
CA ASN A 95 -12.85 -24.55 -2.40
C ASN A 95 -12.28 -24.46 -0.97
N LEU A 96 -12.97 -23.75 -0.08
CA LEU A 96 -12.56 -23.54 1.29
C LEU A 96 -13.52 -24.23 2.25
N VAL A 97 -12.96 -24.97 3.20
CA VAL A 97 -13.71 -25.53 4.32
C VAL A 97 -13.68 -24.51 5.46
N PHE A 98 -14.84 -23.96 5.80
CA PHE A 98 -14.97 -22.91 6.82
C PHE A 98 -14.27 -23.28 8.13
N ASN A 99 -14.47 -24.52 8.61
CA ASN A 99 -13.90 -24.98 9.87
C ASN A 99 -12.36 -24.92 9.88
N THR A 100 -11.71 -25.32 8.79
CA THR A 100 -10.25 -25.25 8.65
C THR A 100 -9.76 -23.81 8.65
N CYS A 101 -10.41 -22.91 7.89
CA CYS A 101 -10.04 -21.50 7.87
C CYS A 101 -10.24 -20.83 9.24
N PHE A 102 -11.32 -21.18 9.94
CA PHE A 102 -11.64 -20.65 11.25
C PHE A 102 -10.59 -21.06 12.30
N LEU A 103 -10.25 -22.34 12.35
CA LEU A 103 -9.22 -22.85 13.28
C LEU A 103 -7.85 -22.22 13.00
N ASN A 104 -7.43 -22.13 11.74
CA ASN A 104 -6.16 -21.48 11.36
C ASN A 104 -6.12 -20.00 11.76
N ALA A 105 -7.25 -19.29 11.61
CA ALA A 105 -7.34 -17.89 12.03
C ALA A 105 -7.20 -17.78 13.56
N VAL A 106 -7.92 -18.62 14.32
CA VAL A 106 -7.85 -18.66 15.78
C VAL A 106 -6.42 -18.98 16.26
N GLU A 107 -5.76 -19.97 15.67
CA GLU A 107 -4.36 -20.32 15.98
C GLU A 107 -3.39 -19.16 15.68
N SER A 108 -3.58 -18.46 14.56
CA SER A 108 -2.77 -17.29 14.19
C SER A 108 -2.93 -16.12 15.17
N PHE A 109 -4.08 -15.98 15.83
CA PHE A 109 -4.31 -14.95 16.84
C PHE A 109 -3.84 -15.37 18.25
N GLN A 110 -3.77 -16.67 18.51
CA GLN A 110 -3.41 -17.20 19.83
C GLN A 110 -1.92 -17.49 20.00
N GLY A 111 -1.11 -17.36 18.94
CA GLY A 111 0.36 -17.39 19.03
C GLY A 111 0.90 -18.57 19.84
N THR A 112 0.68 -19.80 19.36
CA THR A 112 1.20 -21.07 19.93
C THR A 112 1.02 -21.30 21.44
N SER A 113 0.20 -22.31 21.74
CA SER A 113 0.23 -23.25 22.89
C SER A 113 -0.97 -23.16 23.82
N LEU A 114 -2.03 -23.91 23.48
CA LEU A 114 -2.81 -24.63 24.49
C LEU A 114 -2.73 -26.11 24.14
N ASN A 115 -1.64 -26.73 24.61
CA ASN A 115 -1.62 -28.15 24.90
C ASN A 115 -2.67 -28.40 26.00
N LEU A 116 -3.93 -28.60 25.58
CA LEU A 116 -4.97 -29.09 26.48
C LEU A 116 -4.74 -30.58 26.64
N GLY A 117 -3.85 -30.90 27.58
CA GLY A 117 -3.72 -32.24 28.13
C GLY A 117 -5.05 -32.65 28.75
N LEU A 118 -5.76 -33.52 28.04
CA LEU A 118 -6.61 -34.56 28.58
C LEU A 118 -6.17 -35.87 27.94
#